data_AF-A0A387G0U7-F1
#
_entry.id   AF-A0A387G0U7-F1
#
_cell.length_a   1.000
_cell.length_b   1.000
_cell.length_c   1.000
_cell.angle_alpha   90.00
_cell.angle_beta   90.00
_cell.angle_gamma   90.00
#
_symmetry.space_group_name_H-M   'P 1'
#
loop_
_entity.id
_entity.type
_entity.pdbx_description
1 polymer ?
#
loop_
_entity_poly.entity_id
_entity_poly.type
_entity_poly.pdbx_seq_one_letter_code
_entity_poly.pdbx_strand_id
1 'polypeptide(L)'
;MVWRRVQVVSTMTLREFHGVLQVAMGWEGIHLYQFIIHTARYGSWETGARSPAMMLGELKLRKGSRFLYEYDLNIPWEHEIRLEERQPVKSGAHYPACTGGDGDCPQEDCGGPEAWMWRRDNAFGYETMDDLEITTEFLQEVAETKSLVVLDAPDRAEELRAALDRLKERASWHDG
;
A
#
# COMPACT_ATOMS: atom_id res chain seq x y z
N MET A 1 -0.55 4.82 8.99
CA MET A 1 -0.68 5.80 7.88
C MET A 1 0.48 5.57 6.94
N VAL A 2 0.25 5.49 5.63
CA VAL A 2 1.31 5.36 4.61
C VAL A 2 1.42 6.71 3.90
N TRP A 3 2.63 7.26 3.75
CA TRP A 3 2.82 8.52 3.04
C TRP A 3 4.17 8.61 2.33
N ARG A 4 4.22 9.44 1.29
CA ARG A 4 5.43 9.80 0.55
C ARG A 4 5.45 11.32 0.34
N ARG A 5 6.61 11.96 0.47
CA ARG A 5 6.85 13.37 0.13
C ARG A 5 7.73 13.43 -1.10
N VAL A 6 7.13 13.87 -2.20
CA VAL A 6 7.80 13.96 -3.50
C VAL A 6 7.97 15.41 -3.93
N GLN A 7 9.08 15.68 -4.60
CA GLN A 7 9.34 16.91 -5.33
C GLN A 7 9.17 16.65 -6.82
N VAL A 8 8.35 17.48 -7.46
CA VAL A 8 8.02 17.38 -8.88
C VAL A 8 8.14 18.76 -9.52
N VAL A 9 8.41 18.81 -10.83
CA VAL A 9 8.46 20.06 -11.57
C VAL A 9 7.04 20.51 -11.94
N SER A 10 6.77 21.81 -11.87
CA SER A 10 5.42 22.34 -12.13
C SER A 10 4.94 22.18 -13.58
N THR A 11 5.85 21.87 -14.50
CA THR A 11 5.58 21.59 -15.91
C THR A 11 5.15 20.15 -16.16
N MET A 12 5.26 19.25 -15.17
CA MET A 12 4.69 17.91 -15.28
C MET A 12 3.17 18.01 -15.40
N THR A 13 2.62 17.18 -16.28
CA THR A 13 1.21 16.94 -16.45
C THR A 13 0.66 16.08 -15.31
N LEU A 14 -0.67 16.07 -15.11
CA LEU A 14 -1.31 15.13 -14.20
C LEU A 14 -1.03 13.67 -14.59
N ARG A 15 -0.87 13.38 -15.88
CA ARG A 15 -0.49 12.05 -16.37
C ARG A 15 0.91 11.64 -15.91
N GLU A 16 1.89 12.53 -16.05
CA GLU A 16 3.24 12.28 -15.55
C GLU A 16 3.25 12.18 -14.02
N PHE A 17 2.47 13.02 -13.34
CA PHE A 17 2.33 12.96 -11.90
C PHE A 17 1.71 11.65 -11.41
N HIS A 18 0.72 11.09 -12.13
CA HIS A 18 0.23 9.73 -11.88
C HIS A 18 1.38 8.71 -11.92
N GLY A 19 2.26 8.76 -12.92
CA GLY A 19 3.44 7.90 -12.98
C GLY A 19 4.39 8.07 -11.78
N VAL A 20 4.56 9.31 -11.28
CA VAL A 20 5.31 9.55 -10.03
C VAL A 20 4.67 8.87 -8.84
N LEU A 21 3.34 8.93 -8.72
CA LEU A 21 2.61 8.29 -7.63
C LEU A 21 2.71 6.76 -7.71
N GLN A 22 2.60 6.17 -8.91
CA GLN A 22 2.79 4.74 -9.11
C GLN A 22 4.17 4.28 -8.61
N VAL A 23 5.24 4.94 -9.05
CA VAL A 23 6.60 4.59 -8.60
C VAL A 23 6.79 4.84 -7.11
N ALA A 24 6.24 5.93 -6.56
CA ALA A 24 6.36 6.24 -5.13
C ALA A 24 5.64 5.21 -4.23
N MET A 25 4.57 4.59 -4.75
CA MET A 25 3.80 3.55 -4.07
C MET A 25 4.28 2.13 -4.40
N GLY A 26 5.13 1.94 -5.41
CA GLY A 26 5.56 0.60 -5.84
C GLY A 26 4.51 -0.14 -6.68
N TRP A 27 3.66 0.61 -7.39
CA TRP A 27 2.58 0.09 -8.22
C TRP A 27 2.93 0.08 -9.71
N GLU A 28 2.19 -0.72 -10.47
CA GLU A 28 2.46 -1.08 -11.87
C GLU A 28 1.68 -0.22 -12.88
N GLY A 29 0.70 0.56 -12.43
CA GLY A 29 -0.09 1.44 -13.31
C GLY A 29 -1.08 0.67 -14.21
N ILE A 30 -1.48 -0.53 -13.80
CA ILE A 30 -2.36 -1.42 -14.57
C ILE A 30 -3.86 -1.08 -14.45
N HIS A 31 -4.25 -0.33 -13.41
CA HIS A 31 -5.64 0.05 -13.19
C HIS A 31 -6.02 1.45 -13.65
N LEU A 32 -7.32 1.70 -13.75
CA LEU A 32 -7.86 3.05 -13.99
C LEU A 32 -7.58 3.96 -12.79
N TYR A 33 -7.41 5.26 -13.07
CA TYR A 33 -7.16 6.28 -12.06
C TYR A 33 -7.90 7.57 -12.35
N GLN A 34 -8.08 8.39 -11.31
CA GLN A 34 -8.53 9.76 -11.47
C GLN A 34 -8.00 10.70 -10.38
N PHE A 35 -7.85 11.96 -10.73
CA PHE A 35 -7.63 13.08 -9.82
C PHE A 35 -8.95 13.85 -9.66
N ILE A 36 -9.34 14.10 -8.41
CA ILE A 36 -10.50 14.93 -8.08
C ILE A 36 -9.99 16.27 -7.54
N ILE A 37 -9.98 17.27 -8.42
CA ILE A 37 -9.45 18.60 -8.12
C ILE A 37 -10.61 19.59 -8.18
N HIS A 38 -10.95 20.16 -7.02
CA HIS A 38 -12.17 20.94 -6.85
C HIS A 38 -13.41 20.14 -7.27
N THR A 39 -14.11 20.55 -8.34
CA THR A 39 -15.31 19.87 -8.86
C THR A 39 -15.04 19.10 -10.15
N ALA A 40 -13.78 19.00 -10.59
CA ALA A 40 -13.40 18.39 -11.85
C ALA A 40 -12.61 17.11 -11.64
N ARG A 41 -12.88 16.11 -12.49
CA ARG A 41 -12.15 14.84 -12.54
C ARG A 41 -11.22 14.82 -13.74
N TYR A 42 -9.99 14.35 -13.55
CA TYR A 42 -8.97 14.20 -14.59
C TYR A 42 -8.35 12.82 -14.49
N GLY A 43 -8.22 12.05 -15.57
CA GLY A 43 -7.68 10.69 -15.45
C GLY A 43 -7.89 9.81 -16.66
N SER A 44 -8.09 8.52 -16.42
CA SER A 44 -8.38 7.53 -17.46
C SER A 44 -9.62 7.93 -18.26
N TRP A 45 -9.54 7.88 -19.58
CA TRP A 45 -10.58 8.40 -20.47
C TRP A 45 -11.87 7.57 -20.41
N GLU A 46 -11.74 6.29 -20.07
CA GLU A 46 -12.82 5.31 -19.85
C GLU A 46 -13.80 5.74 -18.76
N THR A 47 -13.36 6.61 -17.85
CA THR A 47 -14.17 7.10 -16.71
C THR A 47 -15.05 8.31 -17.07
N GLY A 48 -14.90 8.86 -18.29
CA GLY A 48 -15.48 10.15 -18.66
C GLY A 48 -14.82 11.35 -17.95
N ALA A 49 -13.67 11.15 -17.31
CA ALA A 49 -12.85 12.23 -16.77
C ALA A 49 -12.22 13.09 -17.88
N ARG A 50 -11.83 14.30 -17.51
CA ARG A 50 -11.08 15.21 -18.40
C ARG A 50 -9.68 14.67 -18.65
N SER A 51 -9.06 15.10 -19.75
CA SER A 51 -7.69 14.73 -20.08
C SER A 51 -6.70 15.14 -18.98
N PRO A 52 -5.84 14.23 -18.49
CA PRO A 52 -4.81 14.54 -17.49
C PRO A 52 -3.56 15.20 -18.10
N ALA A 53 -3.68 15.82 -19.28
CA ALA A 53 -2.59 16.55 -19.94
C ALA A 53 -2.33 17.96 -19.36
N MET A 54 -3.16 18.41 -18.41
CA MET A 54 -2.98 19.69 -17.70
C MET A 54 -1.73 19.66 -16.83
N MET A 55 -0.95 20.75 -16.83
CA MET A 55 0.26 20.85 -16.01
C MET A 55 -0.08 21.17 -14.55
N LEU A 56 0.71 20.66 -13.61
CA LEU A 56 0.55 20.91 -12.17
C LEU A 56 0.57 22.41 -11.82
N GLY A 57 1.40 23.20 -12.51
CA GLY A 57 1.48 24.64 -12.33
C GLY A 57 0.19 25.38 -12.70
N GLU A 58 -0.57 24.86 -13.67
CA GLU A 58 -1.81 25.46 -14.17
C GLU A 58 -2.98 25.31 -13.20
N LEU A 59 -2.89 24.34 -12.29
CA LEU A 59 -3.87 24.15 -11.22
C LEU A 59 -3.93 25.33 -10.25
N LYS A 60 -2.89 26.19 -10.22
CA LYS A 60 -2.80 27.40 -9.37
C LYS A 60 -3.12 27.14 -7.88
N LEU A 61 -2.81 25.92 -7.40
CA LEU A 61 -2.99 25.52 -6.01
C LEU A 61 -2.19 26.40 -5.05
N ARG A 62 -2.78 26.73 -3.90
CA ARG A 62 -2.11 27.47 -2.82
C ARG A 62 -1.37 26.49 -1.91
N LYS A 63 -0.38 26.99 -1.16
CA LYS A 63 0.26 26.21 -0.09
C LYS A 63 -0.82 25.70 0.88
N GLY A 64 -0.78 24.41 1.18
CA GLY A 64 -1.76 23.71 2.01
C GLY A 64 -3.01 23.21 1.28
N SER A 65 -3.21 23.54 0.00
CA SER A 65 -4.30 22.98 -0.81
C SER A 65 -4.18 21.47 -0.92
N ARG A 66 -5.34 20.80 -0.95
CA ARG A 66 -5.48 19.35 -1.02
C ARG A 66 -6.40 18.97 -2.18
N PHE A 67 -6.15 17.82 -2.78
CA PHE A 67 -7.02 17.17 -3.76
C PHE A 67 -6.84 15.65 -3.67
N LEU A 68 -7.76 14.88 -4.27
CA LEU A 68 -7.69 13.42 -4.21
C LEU A 68 -7.08 12.84 -5.48
N TYR A 69 -6.36 11.74 -5.31
CA TYR A 69 -5.95 10.81 -6.34
C TYR A 69 -6.50 9.43 -5.98
N GLU A 70 -7.27 8.84 -6.88
CA GLU A 70 -7.85 7.51 -6.74
C GLU A 70 -7.23 6.58 -7.77
N TYR A 71 -6.85 5.38 -7.32
CA TYR A 71 -6.24 4.33 -8.13
C TYR A 71 -6.93 3.00 -7.86
N ASP A 72 -7.07 2.17 -8.90
CA ASP A 72 -7.90 0.96 -8.87
C ASP A 72 -9.38 1.27 -8.59
N LEU A 73 -10.06 1.85 -9.58
CA LEU A 73 -11.45 2.29 -9.43
C LEU A 73 -12.48 1.17 -9.19
N ASN A 74 -12.06 -0.11 -9.17
CA ASN A 74 -12.91 -1.21 -8.71
C ASN A 74 -12.94 -1.28 -7.17
N ILE A 75 -11.80 -1.02 -6.53
CA ILE A 75 -11.56 -1.08 -5.08
C ILE A 75 -10.61 0.07 -4.68
N PRO A 76 -11.07 1.33 -4.75
CA PRO A 76 -10.20 2.48 -4.85
C PRO A 76 -9.26 2.66 -3.66
N TRP A 77 -7.98 2.79 -3.99
CA TRP A 77 -7.00 3.41 -3.12
C TRP A 77 -7.13 4.93 -3.21
N GLU A 78 -7.53 5.55 -2.11
CA GLU A 78 -7.67 6.99 -2.01
C GLU A 78 -6.42 7.64 -1.40
N HIS A 79 -5.82 8.56 -2.14
CA HIS A 79 -4.68 9.36 -1.69
C HIS A 79 -5.05 10.84 -1.62
N GLU A 80 -4.91 11.44 -0.43
CA GLU A 80 -4.88 12.89 -0.31
C GLU A 80 -3.53 13.44 -0.78
N ILE A 81 -3.54 14.24 -1.84
CA ILE A 81 -2.38 14.98 -2.30
C ILE A 81 -2.41 16.38 -1.73
N ARG A 82 -1.34 16.77 -1.02
CA ARG A 82 -1.21 18.09 -0.40
C ARG A 82 -0.02 18.85 -0.99
N LEU A 83 -0.26 20.09 -1.46
CA LEU A 83 0.81 21.00 -1.82
C LEU A 83 1.44 21.60 -0.56
N GLU A 84 2.59 21.07 -0.13
CA GLU A 84 3.30 21.58 1.05
C GLU A 84 4.08 22.86 0.76
N GLU A 85 4.75 22.96 -0.38
CA GLU A 85 5.56 24.12 -0.73
C GLU A 85 5.82 24.25 -2.24
N ARG A 86 6.06 25.48 -2.70
CA ARG A 86 6.61 25.78 -4.03
C ARG A 86 7.99 26.39 -3.85
N GLN A 87 9.00 25.84 -4.51
CA GLN A 87 10.38 26.32 -4.45
C GLN A 87 10.94 26.49 -5.87
N PRO A 88 11.94 27.37 -6.08
CA PRO A 88 12.67 27.42 -7.34
C PRO A 88 13.34 26.09 -7.65
N VAL A 89 13.39 25.73 -8.93
CA VAL A 89 14.14 24.55 -9.38
C VAL A 89 15.61 24.73 -9.04
N LYS A 90 16.17 23.78 -8.29
CA LYS A 90 17.59 23.76 -7.93
C LYS A 90 18.43 23.29 -9.10
N SER A 91 19.46 24.07 -9.47
CA SER A 91 20.41 23.69 -10.51
C SER A 91 21.14 22.38 -10.13
N GLY A 92 21.28 21.48 -11.10
CA GLY A 92 21.95 20.17 -10.91
C GLY A 92 21.14 19.11 -10.16
N ALA A 93 19.91 19.40 -9.73
CA ALA A 93 19.03 18.40 -9.12
C ALA A 93 18.20 17.65 -10.17
N HIS A 94 17.91 16.37 -9.91
CA HIS A 94 17.01 15.55 -10.72
C HIS A 94 15.61 15.53 -10.11
N TYR A 95 14.59 15.61 -10.96
CA TYR A 95 13.18 15.49 -10.57
C TYR A 95 12.51 14.44 -11.49
N PRO A 96 11.53 13.67 -11.00
CA PRO A 96 10.95 13.71 -9.65
C PRO A 96 11.90 13.14 -8.59
N ALA A 97 11.74 13.55 -7.33
CA ALA A 97 12.55 13.05 -6.22
C ALA A 97 11.68 12.75 -4.99
N CYS A 98 11.84 11.57 -4.40
CA CYS A 98 11.25 11.25 -3.10
C CYS A 98 12.19 11.76 -1.99
N THR A 99 11.66 12.59 -1.11
CA THR A 99 12.42 13.28 -0.04
C THR A 99 12.00 12.87 1.37
N GLY A 100 11.02 11.98 1.47
CA GLY A 100 10.59 11.38 2.73
C GLY A 100 9.40 10.46 2.53
N GLY A 101 9.14 9.64 3.53
CA GLY A 101 7.98 8.75 3.57
C GLY A 101 7.94 7.99 4.88
N ASP A 102 6.81 7.38 5.17
CA ASP A 102 6.64 6.42 6.27
C ASP A 102 5.57 5.39 5.90
N GLY A 103 5.68 4.22 6.52
CA GLY A 103 4.82 3.06 6.28
C GLY A 103 5.12 2.32 4.97
N ASP A 104 4.95 1.01 5.05
CA ASP A 104 5.03 0.11 3.89
C ASP A 104 3.88 0.39 2.94
N CYS A 105 4.19 0.43 1.64
CA CYS A 105 3.17 0.59 0.64
C CYS A 105 2.36 -0.70 0.49
N PRO A 106 1.03 -0.59 0.34
CA PRO A 106 0.24 -1.76 -0.06
C PRO A 106 0.73 -2.28 -1.42
N GLN A 107 0.88 -3.60 -1.55
CA GLN A 107 1.24 -4.19 -2.84
C GLN A 107 0.13 -3.97 -3.87
N GLU A 108 0.52 -3.95 -5.16
CA GLU A 108 -0.43 -4.01 -6.27
C GLU A 108 -1.36 -5.23 -6.09
N ASP A 109 -2.64 -5.06 -6.43
CA ASP A 109 -3.65 -6.12 -6.35
C ASP A 109 -3.77 -6.84 -4.98
N CYS A 110 -3.39 -6.19 -3.88
CA CYS A 110 -3.55 -6.78 -2.55
C CYS A 110 -5.02 -6.84 -2.06
N GLY A 111 -6.02 -6.69 -2.93
CA GLY A 111 -7.44 -6.77 -2.55
C GLY A 111 -7.99 -5.51 -1.87
N GLY A 112 -7.30 -4.38 -2.03
CA GLY A 112 -7.79 -3.05 -1.65
C GLY A 112 -7.52 -2.65 -0.19
N PRO A 113 -7.96 -1.44 0.20
CA PRO A 113 -7.66 -0.86 1.50
C PRO A 113 -8.11 -1.71 2.69
N GLU A 114 -9.31 -2.28 2.63
CA GLU A 114 -9.86 -3.10 3.73
C GLU A 114 -9.03 -4.37 3.95
N ALA A 115 -8.71 -5.10 2.87
CA ALA A 115 -7.89 -6.31 2.97
C ALA A 115 -6.48 -5.99 3.50
N TRP A 116 -5.88 -4.89 3.05
CA TRP A 116 -4.60 -4.42 3.56
C TRP A 116 -4.64 -4.04 5.04
N MET A 117 -5.66 -3.31 5.47
CA MET A 117 -5.83 -2.97 6.90
C MET A 117 -6.05 -4.22 7.73
N TRP A 118 -6.93 -5.12 7.29
CA TRP A 118 -7.18 -6.39 7.96
C TRP A 118 -5.87 -7.19 8.11
N ARG A 119 -5.04 -7.27 7.06
CA ARG A 119 -3.74 -7.94 7.13
C ARG A 119 -2.79 -7.28 8.13
N ARG A 120 -2.73 -5.95 8.15
CA ARG A 120 -1.90 -5.20 9.09
C ARG A 120 -2.33 -5.41 10.55
N ASP A 121 -3.63 -5.38 10.81
CA ASP A 121 -4.18 -5.56 12.15
C ASP A 121 -4.01 -7.02 12.61
N ASN A 122 -4.15 -7.97 11.68
CA ASN A 122 -3.98 -9.38 11.98
C ASN A 122 -2.53 -9.86 11.92
N ALA A 123 -1.56 -9.06 11.48
CA ALA A 123 -0.14 -9.42 11.61
C ALA A 123 0.27 -9.62 13.09
N PHE A 124 -0.46 -8.99 14.03
CA PHE A 124 -0.30 -9.17 15.48
C PHE A 124 -1.65 -9.27 16.21
N GLY A 125 -2.71 -9.71 15.52
CA GLY A 125 -4.07 -9.82 16.06
C GLY A 125 -4.30 -11.09 16.89
N TYR A 126 -5.50 -11.20 17.48
CA TYR A 126 -5.89 -12.37 18.29
C TYR A 126 -5.71 -13.70 17.55
N GLU A 127 -6.09 -13.77 16.27
CA GLU A 127 -5.91 -15.01 15.48
C GLU A 127 -4.43 -15.41 15.32
N THR A 128 -3.52 -14.44 15.20
CA THR A 128 -2.09 -14.71 15.14
C THR A 128 -1.55 -15.13 16.49
N MET A 129 -2.07 -14.55 17.58
CA MET A 129 -1.77 -14.99 18.94
C MET A 129 -2.25 -16.42 19.18
N ASP A 130 -3.44 -16.79 18.71
CA ASP A 130 -3.96 -18.17 18.77
C ASP A 130 -3.06 -19.12 17.95
N ASP A 131 -2.68 -18.73 16.72
CA ASP A 131 -1.76 -19.51 15.87
C ASP A 131 -0.37 -19.69 16.53
N LEU A 132 0.12 -18.66 17.22
CA LEU A 132 1.37 -18.70 18.00
C LEU A 132 1.23 -19.55 19.27
N GLU A 133 0.08 -19.52 19.93
CA GLU A 133 -0.20 -20.37 21.10
C GLU A 133 -0.21 -21.83 20.67
N ILE A 134 -0.92 -22.20 19.61
CA ILE A 134 -0.92 -23.55 19.03
C ILE A 134 0.50 -24.04 18.74
N THR A 135 1.31 -23.21 18.08
CA THR A 135 2.71 -23.57 17.77
C THR A 135 3.58 -23.66 19.02
N THR A 136 3.38 -22.79 20.01
CA THR A 136 4.13 -22.80 21.27
C THR A 136 3.78 -24.00 22.14
N GLU A 137 2.49 -24.34 22.27
CA GLU A 137 2.01 -25.53 22.97
C GLU A 137 2.62 -26.80 22.38
N PHE A 138 2.61 -26.91 21.04
CA PHE A 138 3.24 -28.04 20.36
C PHE A 138 4.74 -28.13 20.68
N LEU A 139 5.47 -27.02 20.60
CA LEU A 139 6.90 -26.99 20.90
C LEU A 139 7.18 -27.35 22.38
N GLN A 140 6.31 -26.91 23.29
CA GLN A 140 6.40 -27.25 24.71
C GLN A 140 6.18 -28.76 24.93
N GLU A 141 5.16 -29.36 24.33
CA GLU A 141 4.88 -30.79 24.43
C GLU A 141 6.05 -31.63 23.89
N VAL A 142 6.62 -31.24 22.75
CA VAL A 142 7.81 -31.90 22.19
C VAL A 142 9.02 -31.74 23.12
N ALA A 143 9.21 -30.58 23.74
CA ALA A 143 10.31 -30.35 24.67
C ALA A 143 10.18 -31.17 25.96
N GLU A 144 8.96 -31.31 26.49
CA GLU A 144 8.66 -32.06 27.71
C GLU A 144 8.77 -33.58 27.47
N THR A 145 8.18 -34.07 26.38
CA THR A 145 8.15 -35.50 26.05
C THR A 145 9.42 -35.97 25.34
N LYS A 146 10.20 -35.04 24.78
CA LYS A 146 11.35 -35.30 23.89
C LYS A 146 10.97 -36.20 22.71
N SER A 147 9.75 -36.05 22.22
CA SER A 147 9.14 -36.94 21.24
C SER A 147 8.25 -36.16 20.28
N LEU A 148 8.18 -36.62 19.02
CA LEU A 148 7.28 -36.07 18.00
C LEU A 148 5.99 -36.89 17.86
N VAL A 149 5.72 -37.83 18.78
CA VAL A 149 4.53 -38.71 18.76
C VAL A 149 3.21 -37.92 18.79
N VAL A 150 3.23 -36.67 19.27
CA VAL A 150 2.09 -35.74 19.16
C VAL A 150 1.60 -35.55 17.70
N LEU A 151 2.48 -35.71 16.70
CA LEU A 151 2.13 -35.68 15.28
C LEU A 151 1.44 -36.96 14.78
N ASP A 152 1.47 -38.05 15.55
CA ASP A 152 0.75 -39.28 15.20
C ASP A 152 -0.77 -39.12 15.41
N ALA A 153 -1.19 -38.10 16.18
CA ALA A 153 -2.59 -37.71 16.31
C ALA A 153 -3.01 -36.85 15.11
N PRO A 154 -3.91 -37.33 14.22
CA PRO A 154 -4.25 -36.63 12.97
C PRO A 154 -4.78 -35.22 13.21
N ASP A 155 -5.62 -35.05 14.23
CA ASP A 155 -6.24 -33.75 14.54
C ASP A 155 -5.19 -32.73 14.99
N ARG A 156 -4.21 -33.14 15.80
CA ARG A 156 -3.12 -32.27 16.29
C ARG A 156 -2.13 -31.92 15.20
N ALA A 157 -1.80 -32.90 14.34
CA ALA A 157 -0.95 -32.66 13.19
C ALA A 157 -1.58 -31.66 12.21
N GLU A 158 -2.89 -31.80 11.96
CA GLU A 158 -3.62 -30.90 11.08
C GLU A 158 -3.78 -29.50 11.67
N GLU A 159 -4.06 -29.39 12.97
CA GLU A 159 -4.14 -28.11 13.69
C GLU A 159 -2.82 -27.33 13.61
N LEU A 160 -1.69 -27.99 13.90
CA LEU A 160 -0.36 -27.39 13.77
C LEU A 160 -0.08 -26.98 12.32
N ARG A 161 -0.38 -27.85 11.35
CA ARG A 161 -0.14 -27.57 9.93
C ARG A 161 -0.93 -26.35 9.47
N ALA A 162 -2.22 -26.28 9.82
CA ALA A 162 -3.08 -25.16 9.47
C ALA A 162 -2.60 -23.85 10.11
N ALA A 163 -2.16 -23.88 11.38
CA ALA A 163 -1.57 -22.71 12.05
C ALA A 163 -0.27 -22.26 11.36
N LEU A 164 0.63 -23.19 11.04
CA LEU A 164 1.87 -22.89 10.31
C LEU A 164 1.62 -22.34 8.90
N ASP A 165 0.62 -22.87 8.18
CA ASP A 165 0.24 -22.38 6.86
C ASP A 165 -0.29 -20.94 6.95
N ARG A 166 -1.16 -20.63 7.92
CA ARG A 166 -1.61 -19.26 8.19
C ARG A 166 -0.46 -18.33 8.58
N LEU A 167 0.48 -18.78 9.43
CA LEU A 167 1.64 -17.98 9.82
C LEU A 167 2.58 -17.71 8.63
N LYS A 168 2.77 -18.68 7.73
CA LYS A 168 3.57 -18.50 6.50
C LYS A 168 2.89 -17.55 5.54
N GLU A 169 1.58 -17.67 5.35
CA GLU A 169 0.81 -16.70 4.58
C GLU A 169 1.04 -15.31 5.18
N ARG A 170 0.85 -15.15 6.51
CA ARG A 170 1.11 -13.90 7.26
C ARG A 170 2.54 -13.36 7.09
N ALA A 171 3.56 -14.22 7.00
CA ALA A 171 4.94 -13.79 6.80
C ALA A 171 5.23 -13.37 5.35
N SER A 172 4.65 -14.05 4.37
CA SER A 172 4.89 -13.78 2.95
C SER A 172 4.41 -12.41 2.48
N TRP A 173 3.55 -11.72 3.25
CA TRP A 173 3.11 -10.35 2.96
C TRP A 173 4.18 -9.27 3.18
N HIS A 174 5.31 -9.59 3.81
CA HIS A 174 6.36 -8.61 4.15
C HIS A 174 7.55 -8.57 3.17
N ASP A 175 7.64 -9.54 2.25
CA ASP A 175 8.80 -9.72 1.35
C ASP A 175 8.61 -9.10 -0.06
N GLY A 176 7.74 -8.08 -0.20
CA GLY A 176 7.43 -7.40 -1.47
C GLY A 176 7.80 -5.93 -1.48
#